data_AF-A0A661QEV9-F1
#
_entry.id   AF-A0A661QEV9-F1
#
_cell.length_a   1.000
_cell.length_b   1.000
_cell.length_c   1.000
_cell.angle_alpha   90.00
_cell.angle_beta   90.00
_cell.angle_gamma   90.00
#
_symmetry.space_group_name_H-M   'P 1'
#
loop_
_entity.id
_entity.type
_entity.pdbx_description
1 polymer ?
#
loop_
_entity_poly.entity_id
_entity_poly.type
_entity_poly.pdbx_seq_one_letter_code
_entity_poly.pdbx_strand_id
1 'polypeptide(L)' 'PSIDINRSGTRKEELLLPEDVLNRIWILRKLLSPLNPVDSMEFLLDKMRGTKNNAEFLASMNR' A
#
# COMPACT_ATOMS: atom_id res chain seq x y z
N PRO A 1 9.98 0.43 -9.28
CA PRO A 1 10.26 1.76 -8.69
C PRO A 1 11.07 1.58 -7.42
N SER A 2 12.05 2.44 -7.16
CA SER A 2 12.94 2.36 -6.00
C SER A 2 12.47 3.32 -4.90
N ILE A 3 11.34 2.99 -4.27
CA ILE A 3 10.68 3.81 -3.24
C ILE A 3 10.79 3.10 -1.89
N ASP A 4 11.16 3.84 -0.85
CA ASP A 4 11.08 3.38 0.54
C ASP A 4 9.70 3.69 1.11
N ILE A 5 8.83 2.68 1.19
CA ILE A 5 7.44 2.83 1.64
C ILE A 5 7.36 3.22 3.13
N ASN A 6 8.26 2.67 3.96
CA ASN A 6 8.28 2.91 5.40
C ASN A 6 8.65 4.35 5.72
N ARG A 7 9.50 4.97 4.89
CA ARG A 7 9.91 6.38 5.03
C ARG A 7 9.00 7.36 4.27
N SER A 8 8.18 6.87 3.35
CA SER A 8 7.30 7.71 2.52
C SER A 8 5.94 7.93 3.19
N GLY A 9 5.49 9.18 3.30
CA GLY A 9 4.17 9.52 3.81
C GLY A 9 3.79 10.96 3.53
N THR A 10 2.49 11.24 3.54
CA THR A 10 1.94 12.59 3.31
C THR A 10 1.28 13.09 4.59
N ARG A 11 1.59 14.32 4.99
CA ARG A 11 0.93 14.94 6.15
C ARG A 11 -0.54 15.24 5.82
N LYS A 12 -1.43 14.98 6.77
CA LYS A 12 -2.88 15.17 6.63
C LYS A 12 -3.49 14.40 5.44
N GLU A 13 -3.06 13.17 5.22
CA GLU A 13 -3.56 12.32 4.12
C GLU A 13 -5.06 12.00 4.23
N GLU A 14 -5.66 12.14 5.41
CA GLU A 14 -7.10 12.06 5.65
C GLU A 14 -7.94 13.12 4.91
N LEU A 15 -7.31 14.22 4.48
CA LEU A 15 -7.98 15.24 3.66
C LEU A 15 -7.93 14.92 2.16
N LEU A 16 -7.08 13.99 1.76
CA LEU A 16 -6.81 13.64 0.36
C LEU A 16 -7.48 12.34 -0.05
N LEU A 17 -7.66 11.42 0.90
CA LEU A 17 -8.15 10.08 0.67
C LEU A 17 -9.43 9.83 1.48
N PRO A 18 -10.42 9.15 0.87
CA PRO A 18 -11.56 8.63 1.61
C PRO A 18 -11.14 7.72 2.78
N GLU A 19 -11.93 7.70 3.85
CA GLU A 19 -11.63 6.95 5.07
C GLU A 19 -11.42 5.44 4.83
N ASP A 20 -12.21 4.85 3.93
CA ASP A 20 -12.08 3.43 3.59
C ASP A 20 -10.75 3.11 2.89
N VAL A 21 -10.28 4.00 2.02
CA VAL A 21 -8.98 3.89 1.36
C VAL A 21 -7.86 4.09 2.37
N LEU A 22 -7.99 5.07 3.26
CA LEU A 22 -7.02 5.37 4.31
C LEU A 22 -6.79 4.15 5.23
N ASN A 23 -7.88 3.52 5.68
CA ASN A 23 -7.84 2.34 6.53
C ASN A 23 -7.12 1.17 5.83
N ARG A 24 -7.38 0.95 4.53
CA ARG A 24 -6.70 -0.09 3.74
C ARG A 24 -5.21 0.18 3.59
N ILE A 25 -4.83 1.42 3.29
CA ILE A 25 -3.42 1.83 3.17
C ILE A 25 -2.70 1.64 4.51
N TRP A 26 -3.35 1.94 5.63
CA TRP A 26 -2.77 1.75 6.95
C TRP A 26 -2.51 0.28 7.27
N ILE A 27 -3.44 -0.61 6.94
CA ILE A 27 -3.26 -2.07 7.07
C ILE A 27 -2.10 -2.53 6.18
N LEU A 28 -2.04 -2.09 4.92
CA LEU A 28 -0.95 -2.40 4.00
C LEU A 28 0.41 -1.96 4.57
N ARG A 29 0.50 -0.72 5.10
CA ARG A 29 1.74 -0.20 5.71
C ARG A 29 2.17 -1.02 6.91
N LYS A 30 1.23 -1.45 7.76
CA LYS A 30 1.53 -2.34 8.89
C LYS A 30 2.07 -3.70 8.45
N LEU A 31 1.49 -4.28 7.40
CA LEU A 31 1.95 -5.55 6.82
C LEU A 31 3.38 -5.43 6.27
N LEU A 32 3.72 -4.29 5.66
CA LEU A 32 5.03 -4.03 5.06
C LEU A 32 6.10 -3.58 6.09
N SER A 33 5.70 -3.06 7.24
CA SER A 33 6.61 -2.54 8.26
C SER A 33 7.72 -3.50 8.73
N PRO A 34 7.50 -4.83 8.90
CA PRO A 34 8.58 -5.74 9.30
C PRO A 34 9.48 -6.17 8.14
N LEU A 35 9.09 -5.92 6.89
CA LEU A 35 9.85 -6.32 5.71
C LEU A 35 10.94 -5.30 5.39
N ASN A 36 12.03 -5.76 4.77
CA ASN A 36 13.03 -4.85 4.25
C ASN A 36 12.45 -4.08 3.02
N PRO A 37 13.04 -2.95 2.60
CA PRO A 37 12.52 -2.16 1.48
C PRO A 37 12.45 -2.92 0.14
N VAL A 38 13.36 -3.88 -0.09
CA VAL A 38 13.40 -4.67 -1.33
C VAL A 38 12.23 -5.65 -1.36
N ASP A 39 12.09 -6.46 -0.31
CA ASP A 39 11.03 -7.45 -0.15
C ASP A 39 9.65 -6.78 -0.15
N SER A 40 9.54 -5.61 0.49
CA SER A 40 8.30 -4.81 0.50
C SER A 40 7.90 -4.39 -0.92
N MET A 41 8.87 -3.96 -1.73
CA MET A 41 8.63 -3.54 -3.10
C MET A 41 8.31 -4.72 -4.01
N GLU A 42 9.01 -5.85 -3.86
CA GLU A 42 8.72 -7.08 -4.60
C GLU A 42 7.31 -7.58 -4.30
N PHE A 43 6.94 -7.65 -3.01
CA PHE A 43 5.61 -8.04 -2.58
C PHE A 43 4.53 -7.12 -3.16
N LEU A 44 4.73 -5.80 -3.08
CA LEU A 44 3.75 -4.84 -3.60
C LEU A 44 3.59 -4.97 -5.11
N LEU A 45 4.70 -5.10 -5.84
CA LEU A 45 4.68 -5.26 -7.30
C LEU A 45 4.01 -6.56 -7.73
N ASP A 46 4.26 -7.68 -7.03
CA ASP A 46 3.60 -8.96 -7.30
C ASP A 46 2.08 -8.83 -7.20
N LYS A 47 1.58 -8.21 -6.12
CA LYS A 47 0.13 -8.02 -5.94
C LYS A 47 -0.47 -7.03 -6.93
N MET A 48 0.22 -5.92 -7.21
CA MET A 48 -0.28 -4.93 -8.18
C MET A 48 -0.34 -5.50 -9.60
N ARG A 49 0.63 -6.34 -10.01
CA ARG A 49 0.64 -6.99 -11.33
C ARG A 49 -0.58 -7.88 -11.58
N GLY A 50 -1.17 -8.45 -10.53
CA GLY A 50 -2.38 -9.26 -10.61
C GLY A 50 -3.68 -8.48 -10.79
N THR A 51 -3.63 -7.14 -10.80
CA THR A 51 -4.81 -6.26 -10.85
C THR A 51 -4.70 -5.22 -11.95
N LYS A 52 -5.84 -4.77 -12.49
CA LYS A 52 -5.84 -3.78 -13.58
C LYS A 52 -5.62 -2.36 -13.08
N ASN A 53 -6.03 -2.08 -11.84
CA ASN A 53 -5.98 -0.74 -11.25
C ASN A 53 -5.86 -0.79 -9.71
N ASN A 54 -5.54 0.35 -9.11
CA ASN A 54 -5.35 0.46 -7.65
C ASN A 54 -6.63 0.18 -6.84
N ALA A 55 -7.82 0.44 -7.41
CA ALA A 55 -9.08 0.17 -6.73
C ALA A 55 -9.31 -1.35 -6.58
N GLU A 56 -9.05 -2.12 -7.63
CA GLU A 56 -9.08 -3.58 -7.61
C GLU A 56 -8.03 -4.16 -6.65
N PHE A 57 -6.81 -3.61 -6.64
CA PHE A 57 -5.76 -3.99 -5.70
C PHE A 57 -6.23 -3.80 -4.24
N LEU A 58 -6.67 -2.60 -3.88
CA LEU A 58 -7.13 -2.30 -2.54
C LEU A 58 -8.39 -3.12 -2.16
N ALA A 59 -9.25 -3.45 -3.13
CA ALA A 59 -10.39 -4.34 -2.93
C ALA A 59 -9.98 -5.79 -2.67
N SER A 60 -8.93 -6.29 -3.34
CA SER A 60 -8.45 -7.67 -3.20
C SER A 60 -7.80 -7.97 -1.84
N MET A 61 -7.38 -6.94 -1.10
CA MET A 61 -6.82 -7.07 0.26
C MET A 61 -7.86 -7.48 1.33
N ASN A 62 -9.15 -7.53 0.98
CA ASN A 62 -10.27 -7.95 1.84
C ASN A 62 -10.60 -9.46 1.73
N ARG A 63 -9.78 -10.25 1.03
CA ARG A 63 -9.93 -11.71 0.98
C ARG A 63 -8.91 -12.42 1.85
#